data_AF-A0A8E2F643-F1
#
_entry.id   AF-A0A8E2F643-F1
#
_cell.length_a   1.000
_cell.length_b   1.000
_cell.length_c   1.000
_cell.angle_alpha   90.00
_cell.angle_beta   90.00
_cell.angle_gamma   90.00
#
_symmetry.space_group_name_H-M   'P 1'
#
loop_
_entity.id
_entity.type
_entity.pdbx_description
1 polymer ?
#
loop_
_entity_poly.entity_id
_entity_poly.type
_entity_poly.pdbx_seq_one_letter_code
_entity_poly.pdbx_strand_id
1 'polypeptide(L)'
;MSTVMADPEVSFAALRELQDAVREMGLSRARPSSVQTGCVNVLARPSSQCTVRCIICQFPGHRSSATQDADRNYTNASACRIAITNTIGFWERILENIAMLQKESPEFHTALEQNVVTAEMQWDTQPQIVSGSTIVVILSRLSANYLKFQRFYTRLGPKLPKILIPHDIKRYQAMTESMDSYLLPNGYPNDTYVTMPTVQDLDSLR
;
A
#
# COMPACT_ATOMS: atom_id res chain seq x y z
N MET A 1 2.20 31.35 -23.48
CA MET A 1 2.00 30.11 -22.71
C MET A 1 2.37 30.44 -21.28
N SER A 2 1.38 30.60 -20.39
CA SER A 2 1.66 30.86 -18.98
C SER A 2 2.15 29.58 -18.32
N THR A 3 3.41 29.54 -17.95
CA THR A 3 3.94 28.59 -16.98
C THR A 3 3.20 28.86 -15.68
N VAL A 4 2.20 28.04 -15.35
CA VAL A 4 1.65 28.01 -14.00
C VAL A 4 2.82 27.62 -13.12
N MET A 5 3.38 28.58 -12.39
CA MET A 5 4.42 28.30 -11.42
C MET A 5 3.77 27.42 -10.36
N ALA A 6 4.26 26.18 -10.23
CA ALA A 6 3.89 25.28 -9.16
C ALA A 6 3.96 26.05 -7.84
N ASP A 7 2.90 25.98 -7.03
CA ASP A 7 2.93 26.53 -5.69
C ASP A 7 3.98 25.76 -4.87
N PRO A 8 5.12 26.40 -4.50
CA PRO A 8 6.19 25.71 -3.80
C PRO A 8 5.71 25.11 -2.48
N GLU A 9 4.76 25.77 -1.80
CA GLU A 9 4.24 25.30 -0.51
C GLU A 9 3.50 23.96 -0.64
N VAL A 10 2.74 23.80 -1.74
CA VAL A 10 2.00 22.58 -2.04
C VAL A 10 2.96 21.42 -2.35
N SER A 11 4.00 21.69 -3.14
CA SER A 11 5.03 20.68 -3.46
C SER A 11 5.82 20.26 -2.21
N PHE A 12 6.19 21.21 -1.33
CA PHE A 12 6.86 20.89 -0.07
C PHE A 12 5.98 20.08 0.87
N ALA A 13 4.68 20.40 0.95
CA ALA A 13 3.74 19.65 1.77
C ALA A 13 3.62 18.19 1.31
N ALA A 14 3.49 17.94 0.00
CA ALA A 14 3.43 16.58 -0.52
C ALA A 14 4.72 15.80 -0.32
N LEU A 15 5.87 16.41 -0.56
CA LEU A 15 7.15 15.74 -0.35
C LEU A 15 7.33 15.36 1.13
N ARG A 16 6.88 16.23 2.04
CA ARG A 16 6.88 15.95 3.49
C ARG A 16 5.93 14.80 3.84
N GLU A 17 4.73 14.75 3.26
CA GLU A 17 3.80 13.63 3.46
C GLU A 17 4.39 12.30 2.98
N LEU A 18 5.04 12.27 1.81
CA LEU A 18 5.73 11.07 1.32
C LEU A 18 6.89 10.66 2.24
N GLN A 19 7.67 11.63 2.73
CA GLN A 19 8.74 11.38 3.67
C GLN A 19 8.22 10.79 4.99
N ASP A 20 7.13 11.35 5.53
CA ASP A 20 6.49 10.86 6.75
C ASP A 20 5.89 9.47 6.54
N ALA A 21 5.26 9.20 5.40
CA ALA A 21 4.79 7.87 5.04
C ALA A 21 5.92 6.83 5.00
N VAL A 22 7.05 7.16 4.37
CA VAL A 22 8.25 6.30 4.36
C VAL A 22 8.77 6.05 5.79
N ARG A 23 8.77 7.07 6.64
CA ARG A 23 9.18 6.94 8.05
C ARG A 23 8.23 6.06 8.84
N GLU A 24 6.92 6.20 8.66
CA GLU A 24 5.90 5.37 9.31
C GLU A 24 6.03 3.89 8.93
N MET A 25 6.51 3.62 7.71
CA MET A 25 6.82 2.27 7.22
C MET A 25 8.12 1.68 7.78
N GLY A 26 8.92 2.48 8.51
CA GLY A 26 10.12 2.04 9.21
C GLY A 26 9.82 1.42 10.57
N LEU A 27 10.46 0.29 10.87
CA LEU A 27 10.26 -0.53 12.08
C LEU A 27 10.37 0.24 13.41
N SER A 28 11.14 1.33 13.48
CA SER A 28 11.42 2.08 14.70
C SER A 28 10.60 3.37 14.88
N ARG A 29 9.77 3.76 13.90
CA ARG A 29 9.12 5.09 13.88
C ARG A 29 7.63 5.09 13.57
N ALA A 30 6.98 3.92 13.57
CA ALA A 30 5.52 3.84 13.43
C ALA A 30 4.81 4.61 14.56
N ARG A 31 3.93 5.57 14.21
CA ARG A 31 3.13 6.32 15.19
C ARG A 31 2.22 5.38 15.98
N PRO A 32 1.95 5.63 17.29
CA PRO A 32 0.91 4.93 18.03
C PRO A 32 -0.42 5.09 17.29
N SER A 33 -1.19 4.01 17.14
CA SER A 33 -2.52 4.11 16.56
C SER A 33 -3.44 4.92 17.45
N SER A 34 -3.62 6.21 17.16
CA SER A 34 -4.95 6.76 17.35
C SER A 34 -5.82 6.11 16.28
N VAL A 35 -6.77 5.29 16.71
CA VAL A 35 -7.69 4.50 15.87
C VAL A 35 -8.61 5.39 14.99
N GLN A 36 -8.38 6.71 14.97
CA GLN A 36 -9.28 7.72 14.45
C GLN A 36 -8.93 8.30 13.08
N THR A 37 -7.75 8.05 12.51
CA THR A 37 -7.44 8.51 11.14
C THR A 37 -7.47 7.32 10.18
N GLY A 38 -8.45 7.30 9.26
CA GLY A 38 -8.78 6.17 8.39
C GLY A 38 -7.75 5.75 7.32
N CYS A 39 -6.47 6.14 7.45
CA CYS A 39 -5.45 5.96 6.41
C CYS A 39 -4.11 5.51 7.02
N VAL A 40 -4.09 4.34 7.68
CA VAL A 40 -2.89 3.82 8.34
C VAL A 40 -2.36 2.60 7.59
N ASN A 41 -1.05 2.56 7.32
CA ASN A 41 -0.39 1.35 6.82
C ASN A 41 -0.24 0.33 7.95
N VAL A 42 -1.17 -0.62 8.00
CA VAL A 42 -1.18 -1.65 9.05
C VAL A 42 -0.04 -2.69 8.84
N LEU A 43 0.56 -2.76 7.64
CA LEU A 43 1.68 -3.67 7.32
C LEU A 43 3.05 -3.17 7.80
N ALA A 44 3.18 -1.89 8.11
CA ALA A 44 4.42 -1.25 8.58
C ALA A 44 4.88 -1.69 9.98
N ARG A 45 4.01 -2.36 10.75
CA ARG A 45 4.22 -2.57 12.19
C ARG A 45 5.10 -3.80 12.47
N PRO A 46 6.15 -3.68 13.31
CA PRO A 46 6.93 -4.82 13.74
C PRO A 46 6.08 -5.84 14.52
N SER A 47 6.34 -7.11 14.25
CA SER A 47 5.81 -8.29 14.96
C SER A 47 6.12 -8.30 16.47
N SER A 48 7.02 -7.44 16.96
CA SER A 48 7.45 -7.42 18.37
C SER A 48 6.44 -6.76 19.32
N GLN A 49 5.61 -5.82 18.85
CA GLN A 49 4.54 -5.20 19.66
C GLN A 49 3.14 -5.74 19.32
N CYS A 50 2.95 -6.29 18.12
CA CYS A 50 1.73 -7.00 17.72
C CYS A 50 2.05 -8.49 17.57
N THR A 51 2.16 -9.20 18.69
CA THR A 51 2.43 -10.65 18.71
C THR A 51 1.28 -11.48 18.14
N VAL A 52 0.09 -10.89 17.95
CA VAL A 52 -1.04 -11.59 17.36
C VAL A 52 -1.48 -10.95 16.07
N ARG A 53 -1.18 -11.65 14.98
CA ARG A 53 -1.75 -11.41 13.65
C ARG A 53 -3.16 -12.01 13.60
N CYS A 54 -4.05 -11.36 12.85
CA CYS A 54 -5.38 -11.90 12.62
C CYS A 54 -5.27 -13.24 11.86
N ILE A 55 -5.96 -14.29 12.34
CA ILE A 55 -5.91 -15.62 11.70
C ILE A 55 -6.47 -15.57 10.27
N ILE A 56 -7.46 -14.72 10.03
CA ILE A 56 -8.14 -14.57 8.73
C ILE A 56 -7.23 -13.86 7.73
N CYS A 57 -6.89 -12.59 8.00
CA CYS A 57 -6.20 -11.71 7.06
C CYS A 57 -4.73 -11.46 7.39
N GLN A 58 -4.16 -12.03 8.45
CA GLN A 58 -2.74 -11.92 8.82
C GLN A 58 -2.20 -10.51 9.11
N PHE A 59 -3.06 -9.49 9.07
CA PHE A 59 -2.72 -8.14 9.52
C PHE A 59 -2.52 -8.09 11.05
N PRO A 60 -1.58 -7.29 11.55
CA PRO A 60 -1.45 -7.02 12.98
C PRO A 60 -2.55 -6.07 13.50
N GLY A 61 -2.69 -5.99 14.82
CA GLY A 61 -3.48 -4.94 15.48
C GLY A 61 -5.00 -5.19 15.56
N HIS A 62 -5.50 -6.31 15.04
CA HIS A 62 -6.89 -6.73 15.25
C HIS A 62 -7.02 -8.26 15.29
N ARG A 63 -8.16 -8.75 15.78
CA ARG A 63 -8.53 -10.17 15.73
C ARG A 63 -9.96 -10.27 15.22
N SER A 64 -10.17 -11.11 14.22
CA SER A 64 -11.50 -11.61 13.86
C SER A 64 -11.60 -13.05 14.35
N SER A 65 -12.68 -13.38 15.06
CA SER A 65 -12.96 -14.75 15.49
C SER A 65 -13.33 -15.59 14.27
N ALA A 66 -12.53 -16.62 13.98
CA ALA A 66 -13.08 -17.79 13.31
C ALA A 66 -13.87 -18.54 14.37
N THR A 67 -15.20 -18.56 14.30
CA THR A 67 -15.99 -19.47 15.14
C THR A 67 -15.56 -20.90 14.83
N GLN A 68 -15.50 -21.75 15.85
CA GLN A 68 -14.89 -23.09 15.85
C GLN A 68 -15.57 -24.12 14.90
N ASP A 69 -16.56 -23.70 14.14
CA ASP A 69 -17.17 -24.55 13.13
C ASP A 69 -16.26 -24.64 11.90
N ALA A 70 -16.19 -25.82 11.31
CA ALA A 70 -15.32 -26.17 10.18
C ALA A 70 -15.49 -25.25 8.94
N ASP A 71 -16.53 -24.42 8.93
CA ASP A 71 -16.73 -23.33 8.00
C ASP A 71 -16.17 -22.03 8.57
N ARG A 72 -15.01 -21.61 8.05
CA ARG A 72 -14.41 -20.29 8.29
C ARG A 72 -15.42 -19.20 7.89
N ASN A 73 -16.26 -18.77 8.82
CA ASN A 73 -17.33 -17.84 8.55
C ASN A 73 -16.74 -16.43 8.38
N TYR A 74 -16.39 -16.06 7.14
CA TYR A 74 -15.88 -14.73 6.77
C TYR A 74 -16.92 -13.62 6.98
N THR A 75 -18.18 -13.99 7.25
CA THR A 75 -19.30 -13.09 7.57
C THR A 75 -19.05 -12.18 8.78
N ASN A 76 -18.15 -12.56 9.70
CA ASN A 76 -17.74 -11.72 10.83
C ASN A 76 -16.38 -11.02 10.64
N ALA A 77 -15.89 -10.89 9.41
CA ALA A 77 -14.58 -10.29 9.10
C ALA A 77 -14.60 -8.75 8.99
N SER A 78 -15.53 -8.05 9.66
CA SER A 78 -15.63 -6.58 9.60
C SER A 78 -14.34 -5.87 10.02
N ALA A 79 -13.66 -6.36 11.05
CA ALA A 79 -12.36 -5.85 11.48
C ALA A 79 -11.25 -6.08 10.41
N CYS A 80 -11.27 -7.21 9.71
CA CYS A 80 -10.36 -7.45 8.59
C CYS A 80 -10.64 -6.49 7.44
N ARG A 81 -11.92 -6.30 7.09
CA ARG A 81 -12.33 -5.36 6.04
C ARG A 81 -11.84 -3.95 6.36
N ILE A 82 -12.09 -3.45 7.57
CA ILE A 82 -11.62 -2.12 8.03
C ILE A 82 -10.10 -2.00 7.91
N ALA A 83 -9.34 -3.01 8.36
CA ALA A 83 -7.88 -2.98 8.29
C ALA A 83 -7.37 -2.92 6.83
N ILE A 84 -7.99 -3.70 5.95
CA ILE A 84 -7.67 -3.74 4.52
C ILE A 84 -8.02 -2.40 3.87
N THR A 85 -9.23 -1.88 4.08
CA THR A 85 -9.68 -0.60 3.50
C THR A 85 -8.87 0.59 4.00
N ASN A 86 -8.45 0.60 5.27
CA ASN A 86 -7.57 1.65 5.81
C ASN A 86 -6.17 1.59 5.15
N THR A 87 -5.69 0.38 4.85
CA THR A 87 -4.41 0.21 4.14
C THR A 87 -4.55 0.63 2.68
N ILE A 88 -5.69 0.38 2.03
CA ILE A 88 -5.99 0.92 0.69
C ILE A 88 -5.99 2.46 0.73
N GLY A 89 -6.71 3.07 1.68
CA GLY A 89 -6.76 4.52 1.84
C GLY A 89 -5.41 5.19 2.13
N PHE A 90 -4.52 4.50 2.85
CA PHE A 90 -3.14 4.95 3.00
C PHE A 90 -2.41 5.06 1.64
N TRP A 91 -2.54 4.05 0.78
CA TRP A 91 -1.90 4.06 -0.54
C TRP A 91 -2.56 5.02 -1.52
N GLU A 92 -3.89 5.19 -1.47
CA GLU A 92 -4.59 6.23 -2.25
C GLU A 92 -4.05 7.64 -1.89
N ARG A 93 -3.84 7.94 -0.61
CA ARG A 93 -3.22 9.21 -0.18
C ARG A 93 -1.79 9.35 -0.70
N ILE A 94 -0.98 8.29 -0.70
CA ILE A 94 0.37 8.32 -1.27
C ILE A 94 0.30 8.61 -2.77
N LEU A 95 -0.60 7.95 -3.48
CA LEU A 95 -0.82 8.11 -4.91
C LEU A 95 -1.14 9.56 -5.28
N GLU A 96 -2.03 10.21 -4.54
CA GLU A 96 -2.37 11.63 -4.74
C GLU A 96 -1.14 12.54 -4.65
N ASN A 97 -0.27 12.30 -3.66
CA ASN A 97 0.96 13.07 -3.46
C ASN A 97 2.01 12.78 -4.56
N ILE A 98 2.14 11.52 -5.01
CA ILE A 98 3.00 11.16 -6.14
C ILE A 98 2.52 11.85 -7.42
N ALA A 99 1.23 11.75 -7.74
CA ALA A 99 0.65 12.34 -8.95
C ALA A 99 0.82 13.86 -8.98
N MET A 100 0.62 14.52 -7.83
CA MET A 100 0.85 15.97 -7.71
C MET A 100 2.33 16.31 -7.91
N LEU A 101 3.25 15.63 -7.22
CA LEU A 101 4.69 15.91 -7.36
C LEU A 101 5.22 15.62 -8.75
N GLN A 102 4.71 14.57 -9.42
CA GLN A 102 5.08 14.27 -10.80
C GLN A 102 4.70 15.41 -11.75
N LYS A 103 3.55 16.05 -11.53
CA LYS A 103 3.06 17.15 -12.37
C LYS A 103 3.78 18.47 -12.08
N GLU A 104 4.07 18.74 -10.80
CA GLU A 104 4.49 20.07 -10.35
C GLU A 104 6.01 20.17 -10.07
N SER A 105 6.72 19.05 -9.91
CA SER A 105 8.17 19.01 -9.62
C SER A 105 8.96 18.26 -10.71
N PRO A 106 9.71 18.97 -11.57
CA PRO A 106 10.56 18.35 -12.59
C PRO A 106 11.64 17.41 -12.02
N GLU A 107 12.18 17.74 -10.84
CA GLU A 107 13.14 16.89 -10.14
C GLU A 107 12.49 15.58 -9.71
N PHE A 108 11.26 15.64 -9.15
CA PHE A 108 10.52 14.45 -8.77
C PHE A 108 10.14 13.60 -9.98
N HIS A 109 9.68 14.23 -11.06
CA HIS A 109 9.38 13.55 -12.32
C HIS A 109 10.60 12.78 -12.84
N THR A 110 11.76 13.44 -12.91
CA THR A 110 13.01 12.82 -13.36
C THR A 110 13.42 11.66 -12.45
N ALA A 111 13.32 11.83 -11.13
CA ALA A 111 13.64 10.78 -10.18
C ALA A 111 12.68 9.58 -10.26
N LEU A 112 11.42 9.82 -10.61
CA LEU A 112 10.41 8.78 -10.82
C LEU A 112 10.73 7.95 -12.07
N GLU A 113 11.09 8.58 -13.18
CA GLU A 113 11.50 7.89 -14.41
C GLU A 113 12.79 7.07 -14.23
N GLN A 114 13.71 7.56 -13.39
CA GLN A 114 14.97 6.89 -13.09
C GLN A 114 14.87 5.85 -11.95
N ASN A 115 13.69 5.70 -11.33
CA ASN A 115 13.52 4.80 -10.19
C ASN A 115 13.63 3.34 -10.65
N VAL A 116 14.68 2.67 -10.16
CA VAL A 116 14.92 1.25 -10.45
C VAL A 116 14.32 0.39 -9.35
N VAL A 117 13.38 -0.47 -9.73
CA VAL A 117 12.73 -1.41 -8.82
C VAL A 117 13.07 -2.84 -9.22
N THR A 118 13.43 -3.66 -8.22
CA THR A 118 13.75 -5.08 -8.42
C THR A 118 12.82 -5.98 -7.62
N ALA A 119 12.64 -7.23 -8.08
CA ALA A 119 11.74 -8.18 -7.43
C ALA A 119 12.20 -8.54 -5.99
N GLU A 120 13.48 -8.42 -5.68
CA GLU A 120 14.06 -8.73 -4.37
C GLU A 120 13.60 -7.73 -3.30
N MET A 121 13.23 -6.50 -3.68
CA MET A 121 12.81 -5.45 -2.76
C MET A 121 11.56 -5.85 -1.93
N GLN A 122 10.73 -6.77 -2.43
CA GLN A 122 9.58 -7.32 -1.68
C GLN A 122 9.97 -8.15 -0.45
N TRP A 123 11.24 -8.56 -0.36
CA TRP A 123 11.82 -9.35 0.74
C TRP A 123 12.73 -8.51 1.63
N ASP A 124 12.95 -7.25 1.30
CA ASP A 124 13.91 -6.41 2.02
C ASP A 124 13.46 -6.17 3.46
N THR A 125 14.17 -6.74 4.43
CA THR A 125 13.82 -6.65 5.85
C THR A 125 14.58 -5.54 6.57
N GLN A 126 15.63 -5.01 5.95
CA GLN A 126 16.45 -3.95 6.51
C GLN A 126 16.51 -2.77 5.56
N PRO A 127 16.61 -1.53 6.05
CA PRO A 127 16.80 -0.41 5.17
C PRO A 127 18.14 -0.50 4.44
N GLN A 128 18.17 -1.01 3.21
CA GLN A 128 19.35 -0.92 2.30
C GLN A 128 19.79 0.53 2.16
N ILE A 129 21.08 0.86 2.35
CA ILE A 129 21.53 2.25 2.21
C ILE A 129 21.38 2.66 0.73
N VAL A 130 20.34 3.41 0.43
CA VAL A 130 20.15 4.03 -0.88
C VAL A 130 20.89 5.36 -0.85
N SER A 131 21.96 5.47 -1.65
CA SER A 131 22.65 6.74 -1.87
C SER A 131 21.90 7.57 -2.90
N GLY A 132 21.69 8.86 -2.65
CA GLY A 132 21.06 9.76 -3.60
C GLY A 132 20.41 10.96 -2.93
N SER A 133 19.67 11.74 -3.71
CA SER A 133 18.83 12.81 -3.17
C SER A 133 17.72 12.24 -2.29
N THR A 134 17.16 13.07 -1.41
CA THR A 134 16.03 12.69 -0.55
C THR A 134 14.87 12.10 -1.37
N ILE A 135 14.60 12.62 -2.57
CA ILE A 135 13.55 12.14 -3.47
C ILE A 135 13.82 10.70 -3.91
N VAL A 136 15.04 10.41 -4.37
CA VAL A 136 15.43 9.05 -4.79
C VAL A 136 15.27 8.05 -3.65
N VAL A 137 15.70 8.43 -2.44
CA VAL A 137 15.54 7.59 -1.25
C VAL A 137 14.06 7.35 -0.93
N ILE A 138 13.22 8.38 -1.01
CA ILE A 138 11.77 8.25 -0.79
C ILE A 138 11.15 7.30 -1.81
N LEU A 139 11.40 7.49 -3.11
CA LEU A 139 10.84 6.66 -4.18
C LEU A 139 11.25 5.19 -4.08
N SER A 140 12.54 4.94 -3.82
CA SER A 140 13.05 3.58 -3.63
C SER A 140 12.36 2.89 -2.44
N ARG A 141 12.16 3.62 -1.34
CA ARG A 141 11.46 3.09 -0.15
C ARG A 141 9.97 2.89 -0.36
N LEU A 142 9.29 3.81 -1.04
CA LEU A 142 7.89 3.66 -1.40
C LEU A 142 7.71 2.41 -2.26
N SER A 143 8.55 2.24 -3.27
CA SER A 143 8.53 1.07 -4.17
C SER A 143 8.71 -0.24 -3.41
N ALA A 144 9.75 -0.35 -2.55
CA ALA A 144 9.97 -1.56 -1.77
C ALA A 144 8.80 -1.89 -0.81
N ASN A 145 8.21 -0.87 -0.17
CA ASN A 145 7.06 -1.08 0.71
C ASN A 145 5.78 -1.41 -0.06
N TYR A 146 5.62 -0.83 -1.24
CA TYR A 146 4.50 -1.14 -2.14
C TYR A 146 4.56 -2.59 -2.61
N LEU A 147 5.75 -3.09 -2.96
CA LEU A 147 5.94 -4.50 -3.29
C LEU A 147 5.64 -5.45 -2.13
N LYS A 148 6.00 -5.08 -0.90
CA LYS A 148 5.60 -5.85 0.30
C LYS A 148 4.09 -5.89 0.47
N PHE A 149 3.42 -4.77 0.20
CA PHE A 149 1.96 -4.68 0.20
C PHE A 149 1.35 -5.59 -0.88
N GLN A 150 1.83 -5.55 -2.11
CA GLN A 150 1.36 -6.41 -3.20
C GLN A 150 1.54 -7.90 -2.89
N ARG A 151 2.72 -8.27 -2.40
CA ARG A 151 3.01 -9.64 -1.94
C ARG A 151 2.06 -10.08 -0.82
N PHE A 152 1.73 -9.18 0.09
CA PHE A 152 0.80 -9.46 1.17
C PHE A 152 -0.62 -9.69 0.65
N TYR A 153 -1.12 -8.82 -0.24
CA TYR A 153 -2.45 -8.95 -0.83
C TYR A 153 -2.59 -10.21 -1.69
N THR A 154 -1.55 -10.55 -2.44
CA THR A 154 -1.45 -11.80 -3.20
C THR A 154 -1.65 -13.03 -2.30
N ARG A 155 -1.11 -13.03 -1.08
CA ARG A 155 -1.30 -14.13 -0.11
C ARG A 155 -2.72 -14.19 0.44
N LEU A 156 -3.46 -13.08 0.43
CA LEU A 156 -4.88 -13.10 0.80
C LEU A 156 -5.73 -13.70 -0.31
N GLY A 157 -5.39 -13.44 -1.58
CA GLY A 157 -5.95 -14.05 -2.78
C GLY A 157 -7.42 -14.46 -2.66
N PRO A 158 -7.74 -15.76 -2.51
CA PRO A 158 -9.12 -16.27 -2.49
C PRO A 158 -9.96 -15.82 -1.29
N LYS A 159 -9.33 -15.23 -0.26
CA LYS A 159 -10.01 -14.68 0.92
C LYS A 159 -10.50 -13.25 0.70
N LEU A 160 -9.87 -12.49 -0.19
CA LEU A 160 -10.21 -11.07 -0.38
C LEU A 160 -11.67 -10.87 -0.80
N PRO A 161 -12.23 -11.62 -1.76
CA PRO A 161 -13.64 -11.46 -2.13
C PRO A 161 -14.64 -11.83 -1.03
N LYS A 162 -14.19 -12.62 -0.03
CA LYS A 162 -15.01 -12.99 1.14
C LYS A 162 -14.96 -11.93 2.24
N ILE A 163 -13.98 -11.03 2.22
CA ILE A 163 -13.76 -9.98 3.22
C ILE A 163 -14.20 -8.61 2.70
N LEU A 164 -13.92 -8.32 1.42
CA LEU A 164 -14.19 -7.05 0.77
C LEU A 164 -15.51 -7.09 0.01
N ILE A 165 -16.20 -5.94 -0.03
CA ILE A 165 -17.34 -5.75 -0.93
C ILE A 165 -16.86 -5.32 -2.32
N PRO A 166 -17.69 -5.43 -3.38
CA PRO A 166 -17.28 -5.09 -4.74
C PRO A 166 -16.68 -3.69 -4.91
N HIS A 167 -17.21 -2.71 -4.17
CA HIS A 167 -16.67 -1.34 -4.17
C HIS A 167 -15.21 -1.28 -3.69
N ASP A 168 -14.86 -2.00 -2.63
CA ASP A 168 -13.51 -1.98 -2.06
C ASP A 168 -12.51 -2.71 -2.96
N ILE A 169 -12.97 -3.73 -3.69
CA ILE A 169 -12.18 -4.43 -4.71
C ILE A 169 -11.87 -3.49 -5.88
N LYS A 170 -12.86 -2.75 -6.37
CA LYS A 170 -12.65 -1.74 -7.44
C LYS A 170 -11.66 -0.67 -7.01
N ARG A 171 -11.77 -0.16 -5.77
CA ARG A 171 -10.82 0.80 -5.20
C ARG A 171 -9.40 0.24 -5.17
N TYR A 172 -9.23 -0.98 -4.69
CA TYR A 172 -7.93 -1.66 -4.69
C TYR A 172 -7.34 -1.79 -6.09
N GLN A 173 -8.14 -2.20 -7.07
CA GLN A 173 -7.70 -2.37 -8.46
C GLN A 173 -7.25 -1.04 -9.08
N ALA A 174 -8.07 0.01 -8.97
CA ALA A 174 -7.74 1.33 -9.52
C ALA A 174 -6.48 1.95 -8.88
N MET A 175 -6.35 1.82 -7.55
CA MET A 175 -5.15 2.25 -6.83
C MET A 175 -3.93 1.45 -7.27
N THR A 176 -4.06 0.13 -7.46
CA THR A 176 -2.96 -0.73 -7.89
C THR A 176 -2.47 -0.37 -9.28
N GLU A 177 -3.38 -0.25 -10.25
CA GLU A 177 -3.06 0.14 -11.64
C GLU A 177 -2.32 1.48 -11.70
N SER A 178 -2.80 2.47 -10.94
CA SER A 178 -2.17 3.80 -10.90
C SER A 178 -0.79 3.75 -10.23
N MET A 179 -0.68 3.06 -9.09
CA MET A 179 0.59 2.90 -8.37
C MET A 179 1.63 2.10 -9.16
N ASP A 180 1.21 1.08 -9.89
CA ASP A 180 2.07 0.27 -10.76
C ASP A 180 2.68 1.16 -11.86
N SER A 181 1.88 2.03 -12.48
CA SER A 181 2.37 2.95 -13.52
C SER A 181 3.41 3.96 -12.99
N TYR A 182 3.31 4.36 -11.72
CA TYR A 182 4.26 5.29 -11.12
C TYR A 182 5.49 4.62 -10.52
N LEU A 183 5.30 3.59 -9.70
CA LEU A 183 6.39 3.01 -8.91
C LEU A 183 7.02 1.80 -9.59
N LEU A 184 6.32 1.12 -10.50
CA LEU A 184 6.79 -0.08 -11.18
C LEU A 184 6.84 0.08 -12.72
N PRO A 185 7.42 1.19 -13.26
CA PRO A 185 7.30 1.51 -14.69
C PRO A 185 7.96 0.48 -15.61
N ASN A 186 8.98 -0.25 -15.13
CA ASN A 186 9.66 -1.31 -15.88
C ASN A 186 8.93 -2.67 -15.79
N GLY A 187 7.73 -2.68 -15.23
CA GLY A 187 6.95 -3.87 -14.96
C GLY A 187 7.45 -4.64 -13.75
N TYR A 188 6.52 -5.30 -13.07
CA TYR A 188 6.82 -6.38 -12.14
C TYR A 188 6.67 -7.70 -12.89
N PRO A 189 7.47 -8.74 -12.62
CA PRO A 189 7.23 -10.04 -13.23
C PRO A 189 5.79 -10.50 -12.89
N ASN A 190 4.95 -10.52 -13.93
CA ASN A 190 3.49 -10.70 -13.90
C ASN A 190 3.01 -11.96 -13.17
N ASP A 191 3.90 -12.92 -12.89
CA ASP A 191 3.60 -14.19 -12.23
C ASP A 191 3.29 -14.08 -10.73
N THR A 192 3.23 -12.86 -10.18
CA THR A 192 3.03 -12.64 -8.74
C THR A 192 1.80 -11.81 -8.37
N TYR A 193 1.07 -11.23 -9.34
CA TYR A 193 -0.26 -10.68 -9.03
C TYR A 193 -1.25 -11.83 -8.90
N VAL A 194 -2.01 -11.87 -7.79
CA VAL A 194 -3.31 -12.53 -7.87
C VAL A 194 -4.15 -11.75 -8.85
N THR A 195 -4.48 -12.36 -9.99
CA THR A 195 -5.60 -11.90 -10.81
C THR A 195 -6.82 -11.98 -9.93
N MET A 196 -7.18 -10.86 -9.32
CA MET A 196 -8.40 -10.78 -8.52
C MET A 196 -9.57 -11.09 -9.46
N PRO A 197 -10.51 -11.96 -9.06
CA PRO A 197 -11.70 -12.22 -9.85
C PRO A 197 -12.33 -10.88 -10.22
N THR A 198 -12.67 -10.72 -11.49
CA THR A 198 -13.38 -9.53 -11.95
C THR A 198 -14.70 -9.43 -11.20
N VAL A 199 -15.30 -8.24 -11.15
CA VAL A 199 -16.62 -8.09 -10.51
C VAL A 199 -17.66 -9.04 -11.13
N GLN A 200 -17.53 -9.34 -12.43
CA GLN A 200 -18.34 -10.34 -13.14
C GLN A 200 -18.10 -11.78 -12.64
N ASP A 201 -16.87 -12.12 -12.26
CA ASP A 201 -16.53 -13.42 -11.65
C ASP A 201 -17.07 -13.57 -10.22
N LEU A 202 -17.35 -12.44 -9.55
CA LEU A 202 -17.91 -12.43 -8.19
C LEU A 202 -19.43 -12.51 -8.17
N ASP A 203 -20.10 -11.96 -9.18
CA ASP A 203 -21.54 -12.05 -9.35
C ASP A 203 -21.99 -13.48 -9.73
N SER A 204 -21.10 -14.29 -10.30
CA SER A 204 -21.34 -15.71 -10.63
C SER A 204 -21.11 -16.68 -9.46
N LEU A 205 -20.63 -16.18 -8.31
CA LEU A 205 -20.41 -16.94 -7.07
C LEU A 205 -21.48 -16.68 -5.99
N ARG A 206 -22.53 -15.92 -6.32
CA ARG A 206 -23.71 -15.65 -5.48
C ARG A 206 -24.90 -16.48 -5.92
#